data_AF-A0A7R9XUY2-F1
#
_entry.id   AF-A0A7R9XUY2-F1
#
_cell.length_a   1.000
_cell.length_b   1.000
_cell.length_c   1.000
_cell.angle_alpha   90.00
_cell.angle_beta   90.00
_cell.angle_gamma   90.00
#
_symmetry.space_group_name_H-M   'P 1'
#
loop_
_entity.id
_entity.type
_entity.pdbx_description
1 polymer ?
#
loop_
_entity_poly.entity_id
_entity_poly.type
_entity_poly.pdbx_seq_one_letter_code
_entity_poly.pdbx_strand_id
1 'polypeptide(L)'
;GGGAHGEGSESEAVRALLERVASGTLAPADAAETLGGLENARVSRADDRAAAAAPNGVQVLEDFARLDTAREARTGFPEVVWGPGKTARQIAQISLALAERSGLAVTTRVDAGMHASVLEELGEGDAALAGGVDIEYDAAARMLLVRCGPADSGGKDTPDRAAILGRAVVLSAGTADTPVAAECARMLELCGAETRYISDCGVAGLHRVLGELETIRAADVLVCVAGMDCALPSVVAGLVEAPVVAVPTSVGYGAAFGGAAALLSALNACAPGVSVVNIDNGYGGAMVAAKMLRRATDIA
;
A
#
# COMPACT_ATOMS: atom_id res chain seq x y z
N GLY A 1 -19.20 36.84 -23.62
CA GLY A 1 -19.66 35.92 -22.57
C GLY A 1 -18.86 34.65 -22.71
N GLY A 2 -18.23 34.08 -21.70
CA GLY A 2 -18.42 34.22 -20.25
C GLY A 2 -18.25 32.80 -19.70
N GLY A 3 -17.07 32.49 -19.16
CA GLY A 3 -16.73 31.14 -18.71
C GLY A 3 -15.28 31.01 -18.29
N ALA A 4 -14.86 31.71 -17.24
CA ALA A 4 -13.52 31.56 -16.64
C ALA A 4 -13.43 32.09 -15.18
N HIS A 5 -14.51 32.07 -14.39
CA HIS A 5 -14.51 32.67 -13.04
C HIS A 5 -14.90 31.71 -11.88
N GLY A 6 -14.88 30.39 -12.08
CA GLY A 6 -15.28 29.42 -11.04
C GLY A 6 -14.15 28.87 -10.17
N GLU A 7 -13.05 28.42 -10.77
CA GLU A 7 -12.07 27.57 -10.07
C GLU A 7 -11.01 28.33 -9.25
N GLY A 8 -10.75 29.60 -9.58
CA GLY A 8 -9.79 30.42 -8.84
C GLY A 8 -10.26 30.78 -7.42
N SER A 9 -11.57 30.94 -7.23
CA SER A 9 -12.18 31.42 -5.98
C SER A 9 -12.13 30.37 -4.85
N GLU A 10 -12.41 29.10 -5.16
CA GLU A 10 -12.37 28.02 -4.15
C GLU A 10 -10.95 27.70 -3.69
N SER A 11 -10.00 27.64 -4.63
CA SER A 11 -8.60 27.34 -4.32
C SER A 11 -7.97 28.43 -3.43
N GLU A 12 -8.34 29.69 -3.68
CA GLU A 12 -7.90 30.83 -2.87
C GLU A 12 -8.55 30.84 -1.47
N ALA A 13 -9.82 30.43 -1.37
CA ALA A 13 -10.51 30.27 -0.08
C ALA A 13 -9.90 29.16 0.79
N VAL A 14 -9.57 28.01 0.19
CA VAL A 14 -8.91 26.90 0.89
C VAL A 14 -7.51 27.32 1.34
N ARG A 15 -6.76 28.03 0.48
CA ARG A 15 -5.42 28.53 0.84
C ARG A 15 -5.47 29.49 2.03
N ALA A 16 -6.39 30.44 2.02
CA ALA A 16 -6.57 31.39 3.13
C ALA A 16 -6.97 30.70 4.44
N LEU A 17 -7.75 29.62 4.37
CA LEU A 17 -8.12 28.82 5.54
C LEU A 17 -6.88 28.13 6.16
N LEU A 18 -6.04 27.52 5.31
CA LEU A 18 -4.82 26.83 5.73
C LEU A 18 -3.80 27.80 6.34
N GLU A 19 -3.66 29.01 5.79
CA GLU A 19 -2.80 30.07 6.34
C GLU A 19 -3.26 30.52 7.75
N ARG A 20 -4.57 30.51 8.01
CA ARG A 20 -5.13 30.84 9.35
C ARG A 20 -4.90 29.74 10.37
N VAL A 21 -4.98 28.47 9.96
CA VAL A 21 -4.62 27.33 10.82
C VAL A 21 -3.12 27.34 11.12
N ALA A 22 -2.28 27.56 10.10
CA ALA A 22 -0.83 27.61 10.24
C ALA A 22 -0.34 28.75 11.14
N SER A 23 -1.04 29.89 11.14
CA SER A 23 -0.75 31.03 12.03
C SER A 23 -1.32 30.88 13.44
N GLY A 24 -2.06 29.80 13.74
CA GLY A 24 -2.69 29.57 15.04
C GLY A 24 -3.88 30.50 15.34
N THR A 25 -4.38 31.22 14.33
CA THR A 25 -5.52 32.14 14.45
C THR A 25 -6.88 31.44 14.28
N LEU A 26 -6.86 30.16 13.88
CA LEU A 26 -8.03 29.30 13.75
C LEU A 26 -7.68 27.89 14.24
N ALA A 27 -8.53 27.30 15.07
CA ALA A 27 -8.33 25.92 15.53
C ALA A 27 -8.63 24.94 14.37
N PRO A 28 -7.91 23.80 14.30
CA PRO A 28 -8.14 22.80 13.25
C PRO A 28 -9.58 22.27 13.18
N ALA A 29 -10.28 22.19 14.32
CA ALA A 29 -11.67 21.73 14.37
C ALA A 29 -12.63 22.70 13.65
N ASP A 30 -12.44 24.01 13.84
CA ASP A 30 -13.26 25.05 13.21
C ASP A 30 -12.98 25.18 11.71
N ALA A 31 -11.74 24.90 11.30
CA ALA A 31 -11.36 24.82 9.89
C ALA A 31 -12.03 23.62 9.18
N ALA A 32 -12.15 22.48 9.85
CA ALA A 32 -12.80 21.28 9.30
C ALA A 32 -14.30 21.50 9.02
N GLU A 33 -15.00 22.22 9.89
CA GLU A 33 -16.42 22.58 9.67
C GLU A 33 -16.60 23.48 8.44
N THR A 34 -15.68 24.43 8.24
CA THR A 34 -15.68 25.33 7.08
C THR A 34 -15.41 24.59 5.76
N LEU A 35 -14.54 23.57 5.79
CA LEU A 35 -14.26 22.70 4.64
C LEU A 35 -15.47 21.83 4.26
N GLY A 36 -16.20 21.30 5.23
CA GLY A 36 -17.42 20.52 4.97
C GLY A 36 -18.51 21.31 4.24
N GLY A 37 -18.57 22.62 4.43
CA GLY A 37 -19.45 23.52 3.69
C GLY A 37 -19.10 23.66 2.19
N LEU A 38 -17.83 23.48 1.83
CA LEU A 38 -17.33 23.55 0.45
C LEU A 38 -17.51 22.21 -0.30
N GLU A 39 -17.48 21.08 0.41
CA GLU A 39 -17.69 19.74 -0.18
C GLU A 39 -19.15 19.51 -0.63
N ASN A 40 -20.13 20.11 0.07
CA ASN A 40 -21.55 19.95 -0.24
C ASN A 40 -22.00 20.58 -1.57
N ALA A 41 -21.13 21.36 -2.25
CA ALA A 41 -21.40 21.91 -3.58
C ALA A 41 -21.13 20.92 -4.73
N ARG A 42 -20.53 19.75 -4.47
CA ARG A 42 -20.08 18.81 -5.53
C ARG A 42 -20.95 17.59 -5.76
N VAL A 43 -22.04 17.39 -5.02
CA VAL A 43 -22.90 16.20 -5.20
C VAL A 43 -24.18 16.55 -5.96
N SER A 44 -24.04 16.77 -7.27
CA SER A 44 -25.13 16.49 -8.20
C SER A 44 -24.57 16.17 -9.59
N ARG A 45 -24.46 14.88 -9.92
CA ARG A 45 -24.82 14.34 -11.25
C ARG A 45 -24.68 12.82 -11.36
N ALA A 46 -25.86 12.24 -11.60
CA ALA A 46 -26.20 11.28 -12.63
C ALA A 46 -25.89 9.80 -12.38
N ASP A 47 -26.96 9.14 -11.92
CA ASP A 47 -27.41 7.81 -12.34
C ASP A 47 -27.35 7.58 -13.87
N ASP A 48 -27.44 6.30 -14.24
CA ASP A 48 -27.52 5.69 -15.58
C ASP A 48 -26.18 5.34 -16.29
N ARG A 49 -25.74 4.08 -16.13
CA ARG A 49 -25.84 3.05 -17.20
C ARG A 49 -25.11 1.74 -16.87
N ALA A 50 -25.80 0.65 -17.18
CA ALA A 50 -25.33 -0.72 -17.14
C ALA A 50 -24.24 -1.03 -18.18
N ALA A 51 -23.33 -1.92 -17.77
CA ALA A 51 -22.54 -2.90 -18.52
C ALA A 51 -22.24 -2.64 -20.02
N ALA A 52 -21.12 -1.98 -20.27
CA ALA A 52 -20.26 -2.22 -21.43
C ALA A 52 -18.82 -1.85 -21.02
N ALA A 53 -17.83 -2.68 -21.36
CA ALA A 53 -16.43 -2.45 -21.01
C ALA A 53 -15.99 -1.05 -21.48
N ALA A 54 -15.59 -0.20 -20.53
CA ALA A 54 -15.29 1.20 -20.82
C ALA A 54 -13.96 1.31 -21.60
N PRO A 55 -13.86 2.22 -22.59
CA PRO A 55 -12.71 2.35 -23.49
C PRO A 55 -11.37 2.77 -22.85
N ASN A 56 -11.27 2.85 -21.51
CA ASN A 56 -10.10 3.35 -20.79
C ASN A 56 -9.49 2.35 -19.79
N GLY A 57 -9.79 1.05 -19.90
CA GLY A 57 -9.31 0.05 -18.94
C GLY A 57 -9.98 0.18 -17.56
N VAL A 58 -11.24 0.63 -17.54
CA VAL A 58 -12.05 0.71 -16.31
C VAL A 58 -13.16 -0.34 -16.39
N GLN A 59 -13.23 -1.22 -15.41
CA GLN A 59 -14.36 -2.13 -15.22
C GLN A 59 -15.22 -1.63 -14.06
N VAL A 60 -16.50 -1.40 -14.32
CA VAL A 60 -17.47 -1.09 -13.27
C VAL A 60 -17.98 -2.40 -12.68
N LEU A 61 -17.86 -2.56 -11.37
CA LEU A 61 -18.49 -3.63 -10.61
C LEU A 61 -19.65 -3.05 -9.83
N GLU A 62 -20.85 -3.38 -10.30
CA GLU A 62 -22.11 -2.92 -9.72
C GLU A 62 -22.10 -1.41 -9.45
N ASP A 63 -22.48 -0.98 -8.25
CA ASP A 63 -22.53 0.42 -7.81
C ASP A 63 -21.37 0.81 -6.87
N PHE A 64 -20.51 -0.13 -6.48
CA PHE A 64 -19.55 0.08 -5.40
C PHE A 64 -18.07 0.10 -5.81
N ALA A 65 -17.70 -0.31 -7.03
CA ALA A 65 -16.30 -0.30 -7.46
C ALA A 65 -16.09 0.00 -8.96
N ARG A 66 -14.99 0.68 -9.25
CA ARG A 66 -14.49 0.95 -10.60
C ARG A 66 -13.02 0.53 -10.66
N LEU A 67 -12.76 -0.65 -11.21
CA LEU A 67 -11.44 -1.28 -11.25
C LEU A 67 -10.61 -0.77 -12.42
N ASP A 68 -9.35 -0.45 -12.16
CA ASP A 68 -8.33 -0.08 -13.13
C ASP A 68 -7.63 -1.33 -13.67
N THR A 69 -8.21 -1.90 -14.71
CA THR A 69 -7.74 -3.14 -15.33
C THR A 69 -6.47 -2.96 -16.15
N ALA A 70 -6.08 -1.71 -16.44
CA ALA A 70 -4.86 -1.38 -17.16
C ALA A 70 -3.72 -0.93 -16.24
N ARG A 71 -3.88 -1.01 -14.91
CA ARG A 71 -2.91 -0.50 -13.92
C ARG A 71 -1.55 -1.17 -14.03
N GLU A 72 -1.54 -2.48 -14.28
CA GLU A 72 -0.31 -3.27 -14.30
C GLU A 72 0.62 -2.83 -15.43
N ALA A 73 0.09 -2.63 -16.63
CA ALA A 73 0.86 -2.13 -17.77
C ALA A 73 1.49 -0.75 -17.51
N ARG A 74 0.84 0.10 -16.71
CA ARG A 74 1.33 1.46 -16.41
C ARG A 74 2.27 1.53 -15.21
N THR A 75 2.08 0.65 -14.23
CA THR A 75 2.72 0.79 -12.91
C THR A 75 3.59 -0.38 -12.49
N GLY A 76 3.56 -1.48 -13.25
CA GLY A 76 4.34 -2.70 -13.01
C GLY A 76 3.68 -3.71 -12.06
N PHE A 77 2.49 -3.41 -11.53
CA PHE A 77 1.74 -4.32 -10.64
C PHE A 77 0.22 -4.09 -10.78
N PRO A 78 -0.64 -5.12 -10.67
CA PRO A 78 -2.09 -4.96 -10.76
C PRO A 78 -2.66 -4.11 -9.62
N GLU A 79 -3.93 -3.75 -9.73
CA GLU A 79 -4.61 -3.02 -8.67
C GLU A 79 -4.70 -3.88 -7.39
N VAL A 80 -4.44 -3.25 -6.24
CA VAL A 80 -4.50 -3.86 -4.92
C VAL A 80 -5.71 -3.31 -4.17
N VAL A 81 -6.46 -4.21 -3.55
CA VAL A 81 -7.69 -3.88 -2.82
C VAL A 81 -7.34 -3.47 -1.40
N TRP A 82 -7.78 -2.29 -1.00
CA TRP A 82 -7.76 -1.88 0.40
C TRP A 82 -8.90 -2.56 1.17
N GLY A 83 -8.61 -3.47 2.09
CA GLY A 83 -9.63 -4.20 2.87
C GLY A 83 -10.49 -3.32 3.81
N PRO A 84 -9.90 -2.43 4.64
CA PRO A 84 -10.65 -1.75 5.70
C PRO A 84 -11.81 -0.91 5.17
N GLY A 85 -12.96 -1.03 5.85
CA GLY A 85 -14.20 -0.34 5.50
C GLY A 85 -15.01 -1.00 4.38
N LYS A 86 -14.51 -2.10 3.77
CA LYS A 86 -15.28 -2.89 2.79
C LYS A 86 -16.00 -4.05 3.49
N THR A 87 -17.11 -4.46 2.88
CA THR A 87 -17.83 -5.69 3.26
C THR A 87 -17.16 -6.93 2.67
N ALA A 88 -17.44 -8.10 3.25
CA ALA A 88 -16.95 -9.38 2.73
C ALA A 88 -17.34 -9.60 1.26
N ARG A 89 -18.62 -9.37 0.92
CA ARG A 89 -19.12 -9.43 -0.48
C ARG A 89 -18.30 -8.54 -1.42
N GLN A 90 -18.04 -7.29 -1.03
CA GLN A 90 -17.25 -6.37 -1.85
C GLN A 90 -15.81 -6.85 -2.06
N ILE A 91 -15.15 -7.34 -0.99
CA ILE A 91 -13.78 -7.89 -1.10
C ILE A 91 -13.77 -9.11 -2.01
N ALA A 92 -14.73 -10.04 -1.84
CA ALA A 92 -14.87 -11.24 -2.66
C ALA A 92 -15.02 -10.89 -4.16
N GLN A 93 -16.01 -10.05 -4.48
CA GLN A 93 -16.31 -9.68 -5.88
C GLN A 93 -15.18 -8.89 -6.55
N ILE A 94 -14.54 -7.95 -5.83
CA ILE A 94 -13.40 -7.20 -6.37
C ILE A 94 -12.21 -8.14 -6.60
N SER A 95 -11.92 -9.00 -5.64
CA SER A 95 -10.76 -9.90 -5.73
C SER A 95 -10.90 -10.88 -6.88
N LEU A 96 -12.08 -11.49 -7.06
CA LEU A 96 -12.33 -12.36 -8.21
C LEU A 96 -12.15 -11.62 -9.54
N ALA A 97 -12.78 -10.46 -9.71
CA ALA A 97 -12.72 -9.71 -10.95
C ALA A 97 -11.29 -9.25 -11.31
N LEU A 98 -10.47 -8.88 -10.32
CA LEU A 98 -9.06 -8.54 -10.53
C LEU A 98 -8.21 -9.78 -10.85
N ALA A 99 -8.45 -10.90 -10.17
CA ALA A 99 -7.73 -12.15 -10.35
C ALA A 99 -8.00 -12.76 -11.73
N GLU A 100 -9.26 -12.74 -12.20
CA GLU A 100 -9.65 -13.19 -13.55
C GLU A 100 -8.88 -12.47 -14.67
N ARG A 101 -8.51 -11.21 -14.45
CA ARG A 101 -7.83 -10.39 -15.46
C ARG A 101 -6.32 -10.46 -15.41
N SER A 102 -5.76 -10.44 -14.20
CA SER A 102 -4.31 -10.28 -14.00
C SER A 102 -3.64 -11.55 -13.47
N GLY A 103 -4.42 -12.62 -13.25
CA GLY A 103 -4.01 -13.86 -12.61
C GLY A 103 -3.77 -13.73 -11.10
N LEU A 104 -3.85 -12.53 -10.54
CA LEU A 104 -3.59 -12.26 -9.12
C LEU A 104 -4.37 -11.03 -8.64
N ALA A 105 -5.19 -11.20 -7.63
CA ALA A 105 -5.68 -10.11 -6.81
C ALA A 105 -5.08 -10.19 -5.41
N VAL A 106 -4.82 -9.02 -4.84
CA VAL A 106 -4.30 -8.88 -3.48
C VAL A 106 -5.22 -7.92 -2.73
N THR A 107 -5.70 -8.33 -1.56
CA THR A 107 -6.40 -7.47 -0.61
C THR A 107 -5.55 -7.30 0.65
N THR A 108 -5.25 -6.05 1.00
CA THR A 108 -4.44 -5.71 2.18
C THR A 108 -5.29 -5.47 3.41
N ARG A 109 -4.69 -5.67 4.59
CA ARG A 109 -5.28 -5.40 5.91
C ARG A 109 -6.61 -6.14 6.15
N VAL A 110 -6.65 -7.41 5.77
CA VAL A 110 -7.76 -8.35 6.03
C VAL A 110 -7.45 -9.10 7.32
N ASP A 111 -8.25 -8.88 8.37
CA ASP A 111 -8.16 -9.68 9.59
C ASP A 111 -8.80 -11.08 9.40
N ALA A 112 -8.57 -11.98 10.37
CA ALA A 112 -9.03 -13.35 10.29
C ALA A 112 -10.56 -13.49 10.21
N GLY A 113 -11.32 -12.56 10.82
CA GLY A 113 -12.78 -12.57 10.78
C GLY A 113 -13.31 -12.14 9.41
N MET A 114 -12.73 -11.08 8.84
CA MET A 114 -13.02 -10.67 7.48
C MET A 114 -12.65 -11.76 6.47
N HIS A 115 -11.49 -12.41 6.64
CA HIS A 115 -11.10 -13.54 5.80
C HIS A 115 -12.14 -14.67 5.81
N ALA A 116 -12.56 -15.11 7.00
CA ALA A 116 -13.60 -16.15 7.12
C ALA A 116 -14.91 -15.73 6.44
N SER A 117 -15.35 -14.48 6.64
CA SER A 117 -16.56 -13.96 5.99
C SER A 117 -16.42 -13.91 4.46
N VAL A 118 -15.23 -13.60 3.93
CA VAL A 118 -14.96 -13.60 2.49
C VAL A 118 -14.99 -15.02 1.93
N LEU A 119 -14.47 -16.02 2.65
CA LEU A 119 -14.57 -17.42 2.23
C LEU A 119 -16.01 -17.91 2.18
N GLU A 120 -16.85 -17.53 3.14
CA GLU A 120 -18.29 -17.82 3.13
C GLU A 120 -18.97 -17.21 1.88
N GLU A 121 -18.66 -15.95 1.56
CA GLU A 121 -19.18 -15.26 0.36
C GLU A 121 -18.71 -15.89 -0.96
N LEU A 122 -17.47 -16.39 -0.99
CA LEU A 122 -16.93 -17.11 -2.15
C LEU A 122 -17.46 -18.53 -2.28
N GLY A 123 -18.24 -19.01 -1.30
CA GLY A 123 -18.85 -20.32 -1.26
C GLY A 123 -17.83 -21.42 -0.95
N GLU A 124 -17.57 -21.66 0.34
CA GLU A 124 -16.85 -22.85 0.78
C GLU A 124 -17.59 -24.13 0.31
N GLY A 125 -17.03 -24.79 -0.71
CA GLY A 125 -17.45 -26.12 -1.11
C GLY A 125 -17.14 -26.42 -2.58
N ASP A 126 -15.91 -26.86 -2.86
CA ASP A 126 -15.44 -27.44 -4.14
C ASP A 126 -15.61 -26.60 -5.43
N ALA A 127 -16.51 -25.62 -5.52
CA ALA A 127 -16.90 -24.98 -6.77
C ALA A 127 -15.95 -23.85 -7.22
N ALA A 128 -15.45 -23.03 -6.28
CA ALA A 128 -14.39 -22.04 -6.58
C ALA A 128 -13.05 -22.73 -6.88
N LEU A 129 -12.74 -23.80 -6.13
CA LEU A 129 -11.56 -24.66 -6.36
C LEU A 129 -11.66 -25.44 -7.69
N ALA A 130 -12.85 -25.91 -8.07
CA ALA A 130 -13.11 -26.56 -9.36
C ALA A 130 -13.03 -25.58 -10.55
N GLY A 131 -13.16 -24.27 -10.30
CA GLY A 131 -13.02 -23.21 -11.30
C GLY A 131 -11.58 -22.75 -11.55
N GLY A 132 -10.59 -23.35 -10.88
CA GLY A 132 -9.18 -22.96 -11.02
C GLY A 132 -8.82 -21.69 -10.24
N VAL A 133 -9.56 -21.37 -9.17
CA VAL A 133 -9.26 -20.25 -8.26
C VAL A 133 -8.57 -20.77 -7.00
N ASP A 134 -7.37 -20.26 -6.73
CA ASP A 134 -6.58 -20.52 -5.53
C ASP A 134 -6.66 -19.30 -4.59
N ILE A 135 -6.97 -19.55 -3.32
CA ILE A 135 -7.16 -18.50 -2.31
C ILE A 135 -6.19 -18.77 -1.17
N GLU A 136 -5.31 -17.81 -0.91
CA GLU A 136 -4.30 -17.86 0.14
C GLU A 136 -4.53 -16.71 1.12
N TYR A 137 -4.52 -17.01 2.42
CA TYR A 137 -4.53 -16.00 3.47
C TYR A 137 -3.22 -16.01 4.26
N ASP A 138 -2.50 -14.90 4.20
CA ASP A 138 -1.32 -14.66 5.02
C ASP A 138 -1.74 -13.94 6.31
N ALA A 139 -1.80 -14.68 7.41
CA ALA A 139 -2.21 -14.16 8.72
C ALA A 139 -1.20 -13.15 9.30
N ALA A 140 0.09 -13.30 9.00
CA ALA A 140 1.12 -12.37 9.49
C ALA A 140 1.01 -11.04 8.74
N ALA A 141 0.89 -11.08 7.41
CA ALA A 141 0.72 -9.90 6.57
C ALA A 141 -0.69 -9.30 6.63
N ARG A 142 -1.69 -10.07 7.11
CA ARG A 142 -3.12 -9.75 7.01
C ARG A 142 -3.51 -9.48 5.57
N MET A 143 -3.13 -10.39 4.68
CA MET A 143 -3.36 -10.27 3.23
C MET A 143 -4.14 -11.46 2.70
N LEU A 144 -5.13 -11.18 1.86
CA LEU A 144 -5.84 -12.17 1.07
C LEU A 144 -5.32 -12.13 -0.37
N LEU A 145 -4.86 -13.25 -0.88
CA LEU A 145 -4.44 -13.43 -2.26
C LEU A 145 -5.45 -14.33 -2.96
N VAL A 146 -5.94 -13.90 -4.11
CA VAL A 146 -6.79 -14.70 -4.98
C VAL A 146 -6.09 -14.84 -6.32
N ARG A 147 -5.79 -16.07 -6.72
CA ARG A 147 -5.16 -16.40 -8.00
C ARG A 147 -6.16 -17.15 -8.85
N CYS A 148 -6.27 -16.77 -10.11
CA CYS A 148 -6.98 -17.59 -11.09
C CYS A 148 -5.92 -18.23 -12.00
N GLY A 149 -6.04 -19.54 -12.22
CA GLY A 149 -5.29 -20.21 -13.28
C GLY A 149 -5.51 -19.49 -14.62
N PRO A 150 -4.61 -19.64 -15.60
CA PRO A 150 -4.82 -19.03 -16.90
C PRO A 150 -6.16 -19.55 -17.43
N ALA A 151 -7.16 -18.68 -17.50
CA ALA A 151 -8.30 -18.92 -18.37
C ALA A 151 -7.71 -19.26 -19.75
N ASP A 152 -8.33 -20.17 -20.51
CA ASP A 152 -7.92 -20.62 -21.84
C ASP A 152 -7.69 -19.52 -22.89
N SER A 153 -7.66 -18.24 -22.51
CA SER A 153 -6.86 -17.24 -23.17
C SER A 153 -5.39 -17.67 -23.24
N GLY A 154 -4.99 -18.22 -24.40
CA GLY A 154 -3.62 -18.17 -24.91
C GLY A 154 -3.13 -16.73 -25.13
N GLY A 155 -3.24 -15.90 -24.10
CA GLY A 155 -2.96 -14.47 -24.10
C GLY A 155 -1.53 -14.22 -23.70
N LYS A 156 -0.76 -13.67 -24.64
CA LYS A 156 0.60 -13.15 -24.53
C LYS A 156 0.78 -11.99 -23.51
N ASP A 157 -0.19 -11.76 -22.62
CA ASP A 157 -0.35 -10.51 -21.88
C ASP A 157 -0.43 -10.66 -20.35
N THR A 158 -0.29 -11.87 -19.77
CA THR A 158 -0.01 -11.99 -18.33
C THR A 158 1.48 -11.70 -18.11
N PRO A 159 1.84 -10.63 -17.37
CA PRO A 159 3.25 -10.27 -17.22
C PRO A 159 4.03 -11.39 -16.56
N ASP A 160 5.22 -11.67 -17.09
CA ASP A 160 6.14 -12.61 -16.47
C ASP A 160 6.66 -12.02 -15.15
N ARG A 161 6.02 -12.41 -14.05
CA ARG A 161 6.43 -12.03 -12.69
C ARG A 161 7.60 -12.89 -12.18
N ALA A 162 8.16 -13.79 -13.01
CA ALA A 162 9.29 -14.64 -12.64
C ALA A 162 10.65 -13.94 -12.75
N ALA A 163 10.74 -12.77 -13.41
CA ALA A 163 11.97 -12.00 -13.46
C ALA A 163 12.30 -11.40 -12.07
N ILE A 164 13.40 -11.85 -11.48
CA ILE A 164 13.86 -11.34 -10.19
C ILE A 164 14.34 -9.89 -10.36
N LEU A 165 13.72 -8.95 -9.63
CA LEU A 165 13.99 -7.51 -9.72
C LEU A 165 15.27 -7.06 -9.00
N GLY A 166 15.81 -7.90 -8.11
CA GLY A 166 16.92 -7.59 -7.20
C GLY A 166 16.58 -7.98 -5.76
N ARG A 167 17.51 -7.71 -4.83
CA ARG A 167 17.43 -8.09 -3.42
C ARG A 167 16.84 -6.98 -2.58
N ALA A 168 15.73 -7.28 -1.90
CA ALA A 168 15.09 -6.38 -0.95
C ALA A 168 15.22 -6.94 0.48
N VAL A 169 15.69 -6.11 1.41
CA VAL A 169 15.70 -6.46 2.84
C VAL A 169 14.65 -5.64 3.58
N VAL A 170 13.69 -6.30 4.21
CA VAL A 170 12.72 -5.69 5.12
C VAL A 170 13.19 -5.90 6.55
N LEU A 171 13.31 -4.81 7.31
CA LEU A 171 13.64 -4.84 8.73
C LEU A 171 12.45 -4.35 9.54
N SER A 172 12.08 -5.05 10.62
CA SER A 172 11.14 -4.51 11.60
C SER A 172 11.81 -4.21 12.93
N ALA A 173 11.49 -3.07 13.54
CA ALA A 173 12.09 -2.68 14.82
C ALA A 173 11.65 -3.58 15.97
N GLY A 174 10.38 -3.99 15.99
CA GLY A 174 9.88 -4.97 16.95
C GLY A 174 8.90 -5.96 16.34
N THR A 175 8.43 -6.90 17.16
CA THR A 175 7.38 -7.85 16.81
C THR A 175 6.00 -7.21 16.69
N ALA A 176 5.78 -6.07 17.36
CA ALA A 176 4.55 -5.30 17.21
C ALA A 176 4.39 -4.70 15.79
N ASP A 177 5.51 -4.50 15.07
CA ASP A 177 5.53 -4.00 13.70
C ASP A 177 5.30 -5.12 12.65
N THR A 178 5.23 -6.39 13.09
CA THR A 178 5.14 -7.56 12.20
C THR A 178 4.02 -7.45 11.17
N PRO A 179 2.78 -7.01 11.48
CA PRO A 179 1.75 -6.94 10.47
C PRO A 179 2.08 -6.02 9.30
N VAL A 180 2.76 -4.91 9.55
CA VAL A 180 3.17 -3.94 8.52
C VAL A 180 4.41 -4.45 7.77
N ALA A 181 5.35 -5.06 8.49
CA ALA A 181 6.57 -5.61 7.90
C ALA A 181 6.30 -6.84 7.03
N ALA A 182 5.42 -7.73 7.47
CA ALA A 182 4.98 -8.90 6.71
C ALA A 182 4.18 -8.49 5.47
N GLU A 183 3.28 -7.49 5.56
CA GLU A 183 2.62 -6.90 4.39
C GLU A 183 3.64 -6.40 3.36
N CYS A 184 4.68 -5.70 3.82
CA CYS A 184 5.73 -5.18 2.96
C CYS A 184 6.55 -6.31 2.29
N ALA A 185 7.01 -7.28 3.08
CA ALA A 185 7.80 -8.40 2.58
C ALA A 185 7.00 -9.23 1.56
N ARG A 186 5.75 -9.57 1.90
CA ARG A 186 4.87 -10.34 1.00
C ARG A 186 4.61 -9.61 -0.31
N MET A 187 4.39 -8.29 -0.26
CA MET A 187 4.23 -7.49 -1.47
C MET A 187 5.50 -7.43 -2.33
N LEU A 188 6.69 -7.38 -1.72
CA LEU A 188 7.96 -7.41 -2.46
C LEU A 188 8.19 -8.75 -3.16
N GLU A 189 7.87 -9.86 -2.51
CA GLU A 189 7.88 -11.20 -3.12
C GLU A 189 6.93 -11.27 -4.32
N LEU A 190 5.69 -10.78 -4.16
CA LEU A 190 4.69 -10.76 -5.24
C LEU A 190 5.12 -9.86 -6.41
N CYS A 191 5.88 -8.80 -6.11
CA CYS A 191 6.47 -7.92 -7.12
C CYS A 191 7.65 -8.55 -7.87
N GLY A 192 8.19 -9.69 -7.40
CA GLY A 192 9.33 -10.38 -7.99
C GLY A 192 10.69 -10.04 -7.38
N ALA A 193 10.76 -9.46 -6.18
CA ALA A 193 12.04 -9.22 -5.51
C ALA A 193 12.52 -10.44 -4.69
N GLU A 194 13.82 -10.70 -4.68
CA GLU A 194 14.43 -11.63 -3.72
C GLU A 194 14.37 -10.98 -2.33
N THR A 195 13.38 -11.39 -1.54
CA THR A 195 13.03 -10.69 -0.31
C THR A 195 13.55 -11.42 0.91
N ARG A 196 14.23 -10.69 1.79
CA ARG A 196 14.63 -11.16 3.12
C ARG A 196 13.96 -10.32 4.19
N TYR A 197 13.15 -10.95 5.04
CA TYR A 197 12.58 -10.31 6.21
C TYR A 197 13.41 -10.62 7.47
N ILE A 198 13.86 -9.56 8.15
CA ILE A 198 14.57 -9.62 9.43
C ILE A 198 13.71 -8.93 10.50
N SER A 199 13.34 -9.69 11.53
CA SER A 199 12.42 -9.23 12.58
C SER A 199 13.16 -8.85 13.86
N ASP A 200 12.52 -7.98 14.66
CA ASP A 200 12.99 -7.55 15.97
C ASP A 200 14.43 -6.99 15.94
N CYS A 201 14.69 -6.06 15.02
CA CYS A 201 15.98 -5.37 14.87
C CYS A 201 15.89 -3.90 15.32
N GLY A 202 15.28 -3.64 16.47
CA GLY A 202 15.10 -2.29 17.00
C GLY A 202 16.38 -1.65 17.54
N VAL A 203 16.42 -0.32 17.56
CA VAL A 203 17.60 0.45 18.00
C VAL A 203 17.92 0.28 19.50
N ALA A 204 16.92 -0.09 20.32
CA ALA A 204 17.13 -0.42 21.73
C ALA A 204 18.08 -1.63 21.91
N GLY A 205 18.16 -2.50 20.91
CA GLY A 205 19.11 -3.60 20.84
C GLY A 205 19.97 -3.50 19.58
N LEU A 206 20.68 -2.39 19.39
CA LEU A 206 21.46 -2.10 18.16
C LEU A 206 22.37 -3.25 17.70
N HIS A 207 22.89 -4.06 18.62
CA HIS A 207 23.68 -5.25 18.30
C HIS A 207 22.94 -6.25 17.40
N ARG A 208 21.60 -6.30 17.42
CA ARG A 208 20.78 -7.14 16.54
C ARG A 208 20.83 -6.66 15.09
N VAL A 209 20.83 -5.35 14.86
CA VAL A 209 21.06 -4.77 13.53
C VAL A 209 22.48 -5.07 13.06
N LEU A 210 23.48 -4.87 13.94
CA LEU A 210 24.88 -5.11 13.62
C LEU A 210 25.20 -6.58 13.35
N GLY A 211 24.45 -7.51 13.96
CA GLY A 211 24.58 -8.95 13.69
C GLY A 211 24.15 -9.35 12.28
N GLU A 212 23.33 -8.53 11.62
CA GLU A 212 22.81 -8.76 10.26
C GLU A 212 23.48 -7.86 9.22
N LEU A 213 24.62 -7.24 9.56
CA LEU A 213 25.24 -6.21 8.74
C LEU A 213 25.66 -6.70 7.36
N GLU A 214 26.08 -7.96 7.22
CA GLU A 214 26.39 -8.56 5.92
C GLU A 214 25.15 -8.64 5.02
N THR A 215 24.03 -9.17 5.56
CA THR A 215 22.73 -9.24 4.87
C THR A 215 22.24 -7.85 4.48
N ILE A 216 22.32 -6.90 5.41
CA ILE A 216 21.87 -5.50 5.23
C ILE A 216 22.66 -4.79 4.13
N ARG A 217 23.99 -4.96 4.10
CA ARG A 217 24.85 -4.34 3.08
C ARG A 217 24.76 -5.00 1.71
N ALA A 218 24.30 -6.24 1.66
CA ALA A 218 24.09 -6.95 0.41
C ALA A 218 22.77 -6.56 -0.28
N ALA A 219 21.88 -5.80 0.37
CA ALA A 219 20.60 -5.41 -0.20
C ALA A 219 20.75 -4.37 -1.33
N ASP A 220 19.93 -4.48 -2.38
CA ASP A 220 19.84 -3.47 -3.44
C ASP A 220 18.82 -2.37 -3.06
N VAL A 221 17.87 -2.68 -2.17
CA VAL A 221 16.97 -1.73 -1.49
C VAL A 221 16.60 -2.25 -0.11
N LEU A 222 16.41 -1.33 0.85
CA LEU A 222 15.96 -1.69 2.19
C LEU A 222 14.63 -1.03 2.53
N VAL A 223 13.80 -1.73 3.30
CA VAL A 223 12.60 -1.17 3.92
C VAL A 223 12.70 -1.32 5.43
N CYS A 224 12.69 -0.20 6.15
CA CYS A 224 12.72 -0.18 7.61
C CYS A 224 11.34 0.15 8.16
N VAL A 225 10.73 -0.80 8.86
CA VAL A 225 9.40 -0.70 9.45
C VAL A 225 9.55 -0.49 10.96
N ALA A 226 9.11 0.65 11.47
CA ALA A 226 9.31 0.97 12.88
C ALA A 226 8.26 1.93 13.44
N GLY A 227 7.74 1.60 14.62
CA GLY A 227 6.96 2.51 15.46
C GLY A 227 7.83 3.31 16.42
N MET A 228 7.23 3.74 17.54
CA MET A 228 7.89 4.50 18.62
C MET A 228 8.52 5.80 18.09
N ASP A 229 9.83 5.94 18.22
CA ASP A 229 10.66 7.03 17.73
C ASP A 229 11.15 6.81 16.29
N CYS A 230 10.83 5.67 15.67
CA CYS A 230 11.19 5.32 14.29
C CYS A 230 12.67 5.63 13.94
N ALA A 231 13.59 5.32 14.85
CA ALA A 231 15.01 5.61 14.66
C ALA A 231 15.73 4.60 13.74
N LEU A 232 15.13 3.41 13.53
CA LEU A 232 15.72 2.33 12.75
C LEU A 232 16.12 2.76 11.31
N PRO A 233 15.27 3.45 10.52
CA PRO A 233 15.64 3.89 9.18
C PRO A 233 16.88 4.77 9.15
N SER A 234 17.04 5.70 10.10
CA SER A 234 18.21 6.58 10.17
C SER A 234 19.49 5.82 10.49
N VAL A 235 19.42 4.83 11.39
CA VAL A 235 20.56 3.96 11.71
C VAL A 235 20.97 3.14 10.51
N VAL A 236 20.00 2.47 9.86
CA VAL A 236 20.28 1.59 8.71
C VAL A 236 20.84 2.39 7.53
N ALA A 237 20.26 3.54 7.21
CA ALA A 237 20.76 4.40 6.12
C ALA A 237 22.19 4.90 6.35
N GLY A 238 22.66 5.00 7.60
CA GLY A 238 24.06 5.30 7.91
C GLY A 238 25.03 4.14 7.70
N LEU A 239 24.53 2.92 7.44
CA LEU A 239 25.33 1.68 7.38
C LEU A 239 25.44 1.07 5.96
N VAL A 240 24.67 1.59 5.01
CA VAL A 240 24.50 1.04 3.65
C VAL A 240 24.60 2.12 2.58
N GLU A 241 24.94 1.72 1.36
CA GLU A 241 24.90 2.59 0.16
C GLU A 241 23.52 2.56 -0.52
N ALA A 242 22.77 1.48 -0.34
CA ALA A 242 21.46 1.27 -0.95
C ALA A 242 20.39 2.23 -0.38
N PRO A 243 19.37 2.59 -1.17
CA PRO A 243 18.28 3.44 -0.69
C PRO A 243 17.47 2.76 0.41
N VAL A 244 16.96 3.56 1.36
CA VAL A 244 16.16 3.09 2.49
C VAL A 244 14.76 3.69 2.42
N VAL A 245 13.75 2.84 2.43
CA VAL A 245 12.34 3.24 2.56
C VAL A 245 11.93 3.10 4.03
N ALA A 246 11.56 4.21 4.66
CA ALA A 246 11.01 4.21 6.01
C ALA A 246 9.49 4.01 5.96
N VAL A 247 8.99 3.02 6.70
CA VAL A 247 7.56 2.76 6.92
C VAL A 247 7.28 2.96 8.41
N PRO A 248 6.89 4.17 8.83
CA PRO A 248 6.45 4.40 10.20
C PRO A 248 5.24 3.55 10.53
N THR A 249 5.18 2.99 11.74
CA THR A 249 3.97 2.28 12.21
C THR A 249 3.25 3.09 13.29
N SER A 250 1.98 2.74 13.53
CA SER A 250 1.19 3.29 14.62
C SER A 250 1.57 2.74 16.00
N VAL A 251 2.52 1.80 16.06
CA VAL A 251 3.00 1.19 17.30
C VAL A 251 3.65 2.24 18.20
N GLY A 252 3.21 2.29 19.45
CA GLY A 252 3.90 3.01 20.52
C GLY A 252 2.96 3.45 21.63
N TYR A 253 3.53 3.96 22.71
CA TYR A 253 2.76 4.49 23.84
C TYR A 253 2.18 5.86 23.54
N GLY A 254 1.44 6.48 24.46
CA GLY A 254 0.67 7.71 24.22
C GLY A 254 1.38 8.84 23.45
N ALA A 255 2.69 9.03 23.65
CA ALA A 255 3.48 10.04 22.93
C ALA A 255 3.78 9.69 21.46
N ALA A 256 3.46 8.47 21.01
CA ALA A 256 3.53 8.08 19.60
C ALA A 256 2.39 8.69 18.78
N PHE A 257 1.29 9.11 19.42
CA PHE A 257 0.12 9.74 18.79
C PHE A 257 -0.37 8.96 17.54
N GLY A 258 -0.53 7.64 17.67
CA GLY A 258 -0.96 6.79 16.56
C GLY A 258 0.04 6.72 15.40
N GLY A 259 1.34 6.92 15.67
CA GLY A 259 2.42 6.88 14.69
C GLY A 259 2.84 8.26 14.17
N ALA A 260 2.19 9.35 14.57
CA ALA A 260 2.60 10.70 14.14
C ALA A 260 4.02 11.05 14.60
N ALA A 261 4.44 10.62 15.79
CA ALA A 261 5.82 10.82 16.26
C ALA A 261 6.82 10.04 15.39
N ALA A 262 6.52 8.78 15.09
CA ALA A 262 7.31 7.92 14.21
C ALA A 262 7.45 8.52 12.80
N LEU A 263 6.34 9.02 12.24
CA LEU A 263 6.32 9.67 10.93
C LEU A 263 7.17 10.95 10.90
N LEU A 264 6.98 11.85 11.87
CA LEU A 264 7.74 13.09 11.95
C LEU A 264 9.23 12.81 12.19
N SER A 265 9.56 11.80 12.98
CA SER A 265 10.95 11.38 13.20
C SER A 265 11.58 10.88 11.89
N ALA A 266 10.90 9.99 11.16
CA ALA A 266 11.38 9.48 9.89
C ALA A 266 11.57 10.58 8.83
N LEU A 267 10.68 11.57 8.79
CA LEU A 267 10.80 12.74 7.89
C LEU A 267 11.94 13.68 8.27
N ASN A 268 12.29 13.75 9.56
CA ASN A 268 13.41 14.54 10.05
C ASN A 268 14.75 13.78 10.03
N ALA A 269 14.79 12.57 9.46
CA ALA A 269 16.01 11.79 9.34
C ALA A 269 17.08 12.59 8.58
N CYS A 270 18.26 12.74 9.19
CA CYS A 270 19.39 13.43 8.57
C CYS A 270 20.19 12.53 7.62
N ALA A 271 19.95 11.21 7.64
CA ALA A 271 20.65 10.27 6.78
C ALA A 271 20.16 10.42 5.33
N PRO A 272 21.06 10.58 4.35
CA PRO A 272 20.67 10.69 2.95
C PRO A 272 20.07 9.38 2.45
N GLY A 273 19.20 9.46 1.45
CA GLY A 273 18.61 8.28 0.81
C GLY A 273 17.42 7.67 1.55
N VAL A 274 16.93 8.29 2.64
CA VAL A 274 15.70 7.88 3.32
C VAL A 274 14.47 8.45 2.61
N SER A 275 13.58 7.58 2.13
CA SER A 275 12.26 7.94 1.59
C SER A 275 11.16 7.46 2.53
N VAL A 276 10.20 8.32 2.90
CA VAL A 276 9.19 7.99 3.91
C VAL A 276 7.83 7.76 3.26
N VAL A 277 7.14 6.68 3.65
CA VAL A 277 5.73 6.45 3.29
C VAL A 277 4.80 6.71 4.48
N ASN A 278 3.49 6.64 4.23
CA ASN A 278 2.49 6.88 5.28
C ASN A 278 2.52 5.81 6.39
N ILE A 279 1.90 6.14 7.52
CA ILE A 279 1.80 5.28 8.70
C ILE A 279 1.13 3.95 8.36
N ASP A 280 1.72 2.86 8.82
CA ASP A 280 1.29 1.46 8.59
C ASP A 280 1.24 1.05 7.10
N ASN A 281 1.81 1.83 6.19
CA ASN A 281 1.69 1.62 4.75
C ASN A 281 2.78 0.65 4.22
N GLY A 282 2.73 -0.60 4.67
CA GLY A 282 3.66 -1.66 4.24
C GLY A 282 3.62 -1.89 2.73
N TYR A 283 2.41 -1.90 2.15
CA TYR A 283 2.19 -1.93 0.71
C TYR A 283 2.89 -0.76 -0.01
N GLY A 284 2.70 0.48 0.47
CA GLY A 284 3.36 1.65 -0.12
C GLY A 284 4.88 1.55 -0.06
N GLY A 285 5.42 1.07 1.07
CA GLY A 285 6.85 0.83 1.22
C GLY A 285 7.37 -0.19 0.21
N ALA A 286 6.66 -1.31 0.05
CA ALA A 286 6.99 -2.35 -0.92
C ALA A 286 6.94 -1.82 -2.36
N MET A 287 5.92 -1.03 -2.71
CA MET A 287 5.76 -0.51 -4.07
C MET A 287 6.83 0.54 -4.42
N VAL A 288 7.28 1.36 -3.46
CA VAL A 288 8.41 2.26 -3.68
C VAL A 288 9.68 1.45 -3.93
N ALA A 289 9.99 0.47 -3.08
CA ALA A 289 11.16 -0.38 -3.21
C ALA A 289 11.14 -1.20 -4.52
N ALA A 290 10.01 -1.82 -4.88
CA ALA A 290 9.86 -2.56 -6.12
C ALA A 290 10.07 -1.67 -7.36
N LYS A 291 9.64 -0.41 -7.32
CA LYS A 291 9.88 0.55 -8.41
C LYS A 291 11.34 0.96 -8.52
N MET A 292 12.04 1.11 -7.39
CA MET A 292 13.49 1.35 -7.38
C MET A 292 14.23 0.18 -8.05
N LEU A 293 13.90 -1.06 -7.66
CA LEU A 293 14.51 -2.27 -8.22
C LEU A 293 14.25 -2.44 -9.73
N ARG A 294 13.01 -2.23 -10.17
CA ARG A 294 12.65 -2.26 -11.60
C ARG A 294 13.49 -1.29 -12.42
N ARG A 295 13.66 -0.05 -11.93
CA ARG A 295 14.45 0.96 -12.65
C ARG A 295 15.95 0.74 -12.57
N ALA A 296 16.45 0.15 -11.49
CA ALA A 296 17.85 -0.27 -11.41
C ALA A 296 18.16 -1.37 -12.44
N THR A 297 17.24 -2.32 -12.63
CA THR A 297 17.38 -3.40 -13.64
C THR A 297 17.40 -2.85 -15.08
N ASP A 298 16.63 -1.79 -15.37
CA ASP A 298 16.60 -1.15 -16.70
C ASP A 298 17.92 -0.43 -17.07
N ILE A 299 18.77 -0.11 -16.08
CA ILE A 299 20.03 0.63 -16.28
C ILE A 299 21.23 -0.32 -16.47
N ALA A 300 21.14 -1.54 -15.94
CA ALA A 300 22.22 -2.54 -15.94
C ALA A 300 22.37 -3.23 -17.31
#